data_AF-A0A932Y288-F1
#
_entry.id   AF-A0A932Y288-F1
#
_cell.length_a   1.000
_cell.length_b   1.000
_cell.length_c   1.000
_cell.angle_alpha   90.00
_cell.angle_beta   90.00
_cell.angle_gamma   90.00
#
_symmetry.space_group_name_H-M   'P 1'
#
loop_
_entity.id
_entity.type
_entity.pdbx_description
1 polymer ?
#
loop_
_entity_poly.entity_id
_entity_poly.type
_entity_poly.pdbx_seq_one_letter_code
_entity_poly.pdbx_strand_id
1 'polypeptide(L)'
;GDIGMCEDGFLREDGKKLKERRGIEVGNIFQLGYHYTKLMKGAVFVDENGKGRPYYMGCYGIGIGRTMAAIVEKYHDDKGIVWPESVAPFQAHLVDLASQGDALHEKLVGAGIEVLWDDREESAGVKFADVDLIGIPVRLVVSAKTGGKVEWKKRDSSETELVSIEEVIKRLV
;
A
#
# COMPACT_ATOMS: atom_id res chain seq x y z
N GLY A 1 -2.06 -7.72 -43.84
CA GLY A 1 -1.75 -7.15 -42.52
C GLY A 1 -2.23 -8.14 -41.49
N ASP A 2 -1.44 -8.39 -40.45
CA ASP A 2 -1.94 -9.09 -39.28
C ASP A 2 -2.93 -8.16 -38.56
N ILE A 3 -4.21 -8.45 -38.70
CA ILE A 3 -5.34 -7.64 -38.23
C ILE A 3 -6.19 -8.40 -37.20
N GLY A 4 -5.73 -9.59 -36.78
CA GLY A 4 -6.38 -10.42 -35.79
C GLY A 4 -6.02 -9.99 -34.37
N MET A 5 -6.90 -10.30 -33.42
CA MET A 5 -6.55 -10.22 -32.01
C MET A 5 -5.63 -11.38 -31.66
N CYS A 6 -4.53 -11.12 -30.96
CA CYS A 6 -3.61 -12.16 -30.54
C CYS A 6 -4.24 -13.02 -29.44
N GLU A 7 -4.03 -14.35 -29.48
CA GLU A 7 -4.60 -15.29 -28.50
C GLU A 7 -3.53 -15.98 -27.66
N ASP A 8 -3.95 -16.59 -26.54
CA ASP A 8 -3.10 -17.44 -25.73
C ASP A 8 -2.51 -18.59 -26.56
N GLY A 9 -1.22 -18.88 -26.38
CA GLY A 9 -0.54 -19.94 -27.10
C GLY A 9 -0.02 -19.59 -28.49
N PHE A 10 -0.32 -18.39 -29.03
CA PHE A 10 0.27 -17.91 -30.28
C PHE A 10 1.80 -17.83 -30.19
N LEU A 11 2.49 -18.04 -31.31
CA LEU A 11 3.95 -18.05 -31.34
C LEU A 11 4.51 -16.63 -31.47
N ARG A 12 5.51 -16.34 -30.65
CA ARG A 12 6.38 -15.17 -30.81
C ARG A 12 7.40 -15.40 -31.94
N GLU A 13 8.07 -14.33 -32.37
CA GLU A 13 9.19 -14.41 -33.32
C GLU A 13 10.32 -15.33 -32.85
N ASP A 14 10.49 -15.50 -31.52
CA ASP A 14 11.48 -16.41 -30.93
C ASP A 14 11.00 -17.88 -30.82
N GLY A 15 9.84 -18.22 -31.40
CA GLY A 15 9.26 -19.56 -31.41
C GLY A 15 8.62 -19.99 -30.09
N LYS A 16 8.58 -19.14 -29.06
CA LYS A 16 7.91 -19.44 -27.78
C LYS A 16 6.45 -19.03 -27.81
N LYS A 17 5.63 -19.76 -27.05
CA LYS A 17 4.19 -19.47 -26.89
C LYS A 17 3.95 -18.26 -25.99
N LEU A 18 3.00 -17.43 -26.39
CA LEU A 18 2.43 -16.35 -25.59
C LEU A 18 1.59 -16.93 -24.45
N LYS A 19 1.57 -16.21 -23.33
CA LYS A 19 0.71 -16.50 -22.18
C LYS A 19 -0.12 -15.27 -21.84
N GLU A 20 -1.43 -15.41 -21.88
CA GLU A 20 -2.32 -14.33 -21.49
C GLU A 20 -2.38 -14.20 -19.97
N ARG A 21 -2.35 -12.95 -19.49
CA ARG A 21 -2.49 -12.58 -18.09
C ARG A 21 -3.31 -11.31 -18.01
N ARG A 22 -4.15 -11.22 -16.98
CA ARG A 22 -4.86 -9.98 -16.64
C ARG A 22 -3.97 -9.12 -15.75
N GLY A 23 -3.94 -7.83 -16.03
CA GLY A 23 -3.18 -6.85 -15.25
C GLY A 23 -3.96 -5.54 -15.16
N ILE A 24 -3.68 -4.79 -14.09
CA ILE A 24 -4.16 -3.43 -13.92
C ILE A 24 -3.01 -2.49 -14.29
N GLU A 25 -3.20 -1.64 -15.29
CA GLU A 25 -2.20 -0.62 -15.64
C GLU A 25 -2.20 0.48 -14.58
N VAL A 26 -1.22 0.45 -13.68
CA VAL A 26 -1.05 1.47 -12.63
C VAL A 26 -0.19 2.66 -13.07
N GLY A 27 0.53 2.52 -14.17
CA GLY A 27 1.35 3.58 -14.72
C GLY A 27 1.81 3.28 -16.14
N ASN A 28 2.28 4.32 -16.81
CA ASN A 28 2.71 4.27 -18.19
C ASN A 28 3.82 5.28 -18.46
N ILE A 29 4.66 4.97 -19.44
CA ILE A 29 5.80 5.80 -19.85
C ILE A 29 5.73 6.02 -21.36
N PHE A 30 5.95 7.26 -21.80
CA PHE A 30 5.90 7.61 -23.20
C PHE A 30 7.13 8.40 -23.62
N GLN A 31 7.70 8.02 -24.76
CA GLN A 31 8.62 8.87 -25.51
C GLN A 31 7.80 9.79 -26.42
N LEU A 32 7.55 11.01 -25.95
CA LEU A 32 6.76 12.00 -26.69
C LEU A 32 7.55 12.61 -27.85
N GLY A 33 8.88 12.53 -27.78
CA GLY A 33 9.80 13.12 -28.74
C GLY A 33 9.56 14.62 -28.88
N TYR A 34 9.35 15.07 -30.11
CA TYR A 34 9.16 16.50 -30.41
C TYR A 34 7.70 16.90 -30.63
N HIS A 35 6.75 16.00 -30.34
CA HIS A 35 5.34 16.22 -30.69
C HIS A 35 4.79 17.52 -30.09
N TYR A 36 4.90 17.70 -28.77
CA TYR A 36 4.38 18.88 -28.08
C TYR A 36 5.26 20.12 -28.28
N THR A 37 6.58 19.97 -28.29
CA THR A 37 7.48 21.12 -28.46
C THR A 37 7.37 21.80 -29.81
N LYS A 38 6.97 21.06 -30.86
CA LYS A 38 6.67 21.66 -32.17
C LYS A 38 5.40 22.51 -32.17
N LEU A 39 4.46 22.24 -31.25
CA LEU A 39 3.19 22.95 -31.12
C LEU A 39 3.29 24.15 -30.17
N MET A 40 4.20 24.12 -29.20
CA MET A 40 4.38 25.15 -28.18
C MET A 40 5.37 26.23 -28.61
N LYS A 41 4.97 27.50 -28.48
CA LYS A 41 5.88 28.63 -28.72
C LYS A 41 6.95 28.69 -27.62
N GLY A 42 8.22 28.78 -28.02
CA GLY A 42 9.35 28.96 -27.10
C GLY A 42 9.87 27.69 -26.43
N ALA A 43 9.37 26.50 -26.79
CA ALA A 43 9.86 25.23 -26.27
C ALA A 43 11.17 24.77 -26.95
N VAL A 44 12.18 25.64 -26.95
CA VAL A 44 13.51 25.42 -27.56
C VAL A 44 14.63 25.78 -26.57
N PHE A 45 15.78 25.13 -26.69
CA PHE A 45 17.04 25.48 -26.04
C PHE A 45 18.10 25.82 -27.08
N VAL A 46 19.17 26.50 -26.68
CA VAL A 46 20.34 26.73 -27.54
C VAL A 46 21.32 25.59 -27.32
N ASP A 47 21.65 24.87 -28.39
CA ASP A 47 22.63 23.79 -28.33
C ASP A 47 24.08 24.31 -28.25
N GLU A 48 25.03 23.38 -28.13
CA GLU A 48 26.47 23.67 -28.10
C GLU A 48 27.01 24.41 -29.34
N ASN A 49 26.27 24.40 -30.46
CA ASN A 49 26.62 25.09 -31.70
C ASN A 49 25.92 26.44 -31.84
N GLY A 50 25.25 26.92 -30.78
CA GLY A 50 24.48 28.16 -30.81
C GLY A 50 23.15 28.07 -31.58
N LYS A 51 22.68 26.87 -31.93
CA LYS A 51 21.44 26.67 -32.69
C LYS A 51 20.27 26.37 -31.77
N GLY A 52 19.13 26.99 -32.06
CA GLY A 52 17.87 26.66 -31.38
C GLY A 52 17.39 25.26 -31.74
N ARG A 53 17.22 24.39 -30.74
CA ARG A 53 16.66 23.04 -30.89
C ARG A 53 15.45 22.85 -29.97
N PRO A 54 14.39 22.15 -30.42
CA PRO A 54 13.26 21.81 -29.55
C PRO A 54 13.68 20.83 -28.46
N TYR A 55 13.03 20.89 -27.29
CA TYR A 55 13.23 19.87 -26.26
C TYR A 55 12.73 18.50 -26.75
N TYR A 56 13.50 17.45 -26.52
CA TYR A 56 13.01 16.09 -26.66
C TYR A 56 12.30 15.69 -25.37
N MET A 57 11.04 15.29 -25.45
CA MET A 57 10.20 15.05 -24.28
C MET A 57 9.94 13.56 -24.04
N GLY A 58 9.92 13.20 -22.76
CA GLY A 58 9.28 12.00 -22.24
C GLY A 58 8.23 12.38 -21.20
N CYS A 59 7.24 11.54 -20.97
CA CYS A 59 6.35 11.66 -19.82
C CYS A 59 6.18 10.32 -19.11
N TYR A 60 5.91 10.43 -17.81
CA TYR A 60 5.82 9.31 -16.89
C TYR A 60 4.60 9.55 -16.01
N GLY A 61 3.66 8.62 -16.01
CA GLY A 61 2.41 8.74 -15.26
C GLY A 61 2.21 7.53 -14.35
N ILE A 62 1.84 7.78 -13.10
CA ILE A 62 1.37 6.76 -12.16
C ILE A 62 0.01 7.21 -11.64
N GLY A 63 -1.01 6.36 -11.78
CA GLY A 63 -2.34 6.62 -11.28
C GLY A 63 -2.45 6.30 -9.80
N ILE A 64 -2.03 7.20 -8.91
CA ILE A 64 -1.94 6.96 -7.46
C ILE A 64 -3.22 6.33 -6.87
N GLY A 65 -4.40 6.88 -7.18
CA GLY A 65 -5.68 6.30 -6.72
C GLY A 65 -5.96 4.90 -7.28
N ARG A 66 -5.58 4.64 -8.54
CA ARG A 66 -5.68 3.31 -9.16
C ARG A 66 -4.67 2.34 -8.52
N THR A 67 -3.47 2.80 -8.20
CA THR A 67 -2.46 1.99 -7.50
C THR A 67 -2.97 1.55 -6.15
N MET A 68 -3.60 2.45 -5.38
CA MET A 68 -4.22 2.10 -4.11
C MET A 68 -5.31 1.02 -4.26
N ALA A 69 -6.21 1.17 -5.25
CA ALA A 69 -7.21 0.14 -5.55
C ALA A 69 -6.59 -1.19 -6.00
N ALA A 70 -5.52 -1.15 -6.80
CA ALA A 70 -4.80 -2.34 -7.25
C ALA A 70 -4.09 -3.07 -6.09
N ILE A 71 -3.62 -2.32 -5.08
CA ILE A 71 -3.08 -2.90 -3.84
C ILE A 71 -4.18 -3.65 -3.10
N VAL A 72 -5.35 -3.05 -2.91
CA VAL A 72 -6.48 -3.74 -2.24
C VAL A 72 -6.92 -4.98 -3.03
N GLU A 73 -7.06 -4.88 -4.36
CA GLU A 73 -7.40 -6.02 -5.22
C GLU A 73 -6.39 -7.16 -5.08
N LYS A 74 -5.10 -6.85 -4.89
CA LYS A 74 -4.05 -7.85 -4.76
C LYS A 74 -3.88 -8.39 -3.34
N TYR A 75 -4.11 -7.56 -2.33
CA TYR A 75 -3.81 -7.82 -0.93
C TYR A 75 -5.07 -7.66 -0.08
N HIS A 76 -5.94 -8.66 -0.15
CA HIS A 76 -7.13 -8.80 0.67
C HIS A 76 -7.39 -10.28 0.98
N ASP A 77 -8.26 -10.51 1.95
CA ASP A 77 -8.88 -11.81 2.23
C ASP A 77 -10.40 -11.66 2.37
N ASP A 78 -11.09 -12.73 2.75
CA ASP A 78 -12.55 -12.73 2.94
C ASP A 78 -13.03 -11.77 4.03
N LYS A 79 -12.14 -11.25 4.88
CA LYS A 79 -12.47 -10.37 6.00
C LYS A 79 -12.17 -8.91 5.74
N GLY A 80 -11.26 -8.59 4.82
CA GLY A 80 -10.91 -7.22 4.50
C GLY A 80 -9.55 -7.04 3.86
N ILE A 81 -9.04 -5.81 3.97
CA ILE A 81 -7.77 -5.41 3.38
C ILE A 81 -6.61 -6.05 4.18
N VAL A 82 -5.51 -6.36 3.49
CA VAL A 82 -4.24 -6.77 4.12
C VAL A 82 -3.15 -5.83 3.61
N TRP A 83 -2.98 -4.67 4.24
CA TRP A 83 -2.05 -3.67 3.72
C TRP A 83 -0.59 -4.15 3.74
N PRO A 84 0.18 -3.92 2.67
CA PRO A 84 1.63 -3.91 2.78
C PRO A 84 2.07 -2.83 3.78
N GLU A 85 3.04 -3.14 4.65
CA GLU A 85 3.47 -2.27 5.75
C GLU A 85 3.84 -0.84 5.28
N SER A 86 4.45 -0.71 4.09
CA SER A 86 4.90 0.57 3.54
C SER A 86 3.79 1.54 3.13
N VAL A 87 2.54 1.09 3.03
CA VAL A 87 1.40 1.89 2.56
C VAL A 87 0.18 1.79 3.48
N ALA A 88 0.32 1.09 4.60
CA ALA A 88 -0.74 1.00 5.59
C ALA A 88 -1.06 2.39 6.16
N PRO A 89 -2.32 2.69 6.49
CA PRO A 89 -2.70 4.00 7.04
C PRO A 89 -2.15 4.23 8.46
N PHE A 90 -1.84 3.15 9.17
CA PHE A 90 -1.21 3.11 10.48
C PHE A 90 -0.37 1.84 10.56
N GLN A 91 0.64 1.82 11.44
CA GLN A 91 1.45 0.64 11.69
C GLN A 91 0.72 -0.36 12.60
N ALA A 92 -0.01 0.14 13.59
CA ALA A 92 -0.73 -0.69 14.56
C ALA A 92 -2.16 -0.20 14.85
N HIS A 93 -3.06 -1.13 15.13
CA HIS A 93 -4.43 -0.89 15.56
C HIS A 93 -4.58 -1.38 17.00
N LEU A 94 -4.70 -0.44 17.94
CA LEU A 94 -4.87 -0.70 19.36
C LEU A 94 -6.35 -0.82 19.73
N VAL A 95 -6.77 -2.03 20.09
CA VAL A 95 -8.11 -2.34 20.58
C VAL A 95 -8.11 -2.27 22.11
N ASP A 96 -8.81 -1.29 22.66
CA ASP A 96 -8.99 -1.15 24.11
C ASP A 96 -10.29 -1.82 24.56
N LEU A 97 -10.17 -2.89 25.35
CA LEU A 97 -11.30 -3.63 25.92
C LEU A 97 -11.47 -3.39 27.44
N ALA A 98 -10.62 -2.56 28.05
CA ALA A 98 -10.59 -2.35 29.49
C ALA A 98 -10.50 -0.88 29.91
N SER A 99 -10.61 0.05 28.96
CA SER A 99 -10.38 1.49 29.18
C SER A 99 -8.99 1.75 29.81
N GLN A 100 -8.00 1.00 29.33
CA GLN A 100 -6.60 1.03 29.81
C GLN A 100 -5.60 1.34 28.68
N GLY A 101 -6.11 1.70 27.50
CA GLY A 101 -5.31 1.91 26.29
C GLY A 101 -4.56 3.24 26.26
N ASP A 102 -4.98 4.25 27.03
CA ASP A 102 -4.43 5.61 27.01
C ASP A 102 -2.89 5.63 27.20
N ALA A 103 -2.41 5.13 28.35
CA ALA A 103 -0.98 5.10 28.65
C ALA A 103 -0.15 4.23 27.69
N LEU A 104 -0.77 3.24 27.04
CA LEU A 104 -0.10 2.45 26.00
C LEU A 104 0.00 3.25 24.70
N HIS A 105 -1.10 3.87 24.28
CA HIS A 105 -1.17 4.71 23.10
C HIS A 105 -0.15 5.85 23.19
N GLU A 106 -0.09 6.57 24.31
CA GLU A 106 0.89 7.64 24.53
C GLU A 106 2.35 7.15 24.40
N LYS A 107 2.67 5.96 24.93
CA LYS A 107 4.01 5.38 24.81
C LYS A 107 4.36 5.01 23.38
N LEU A 108 3.43 4.43 22.63
CA LEU A 108 3.66 4.03 21.24
C LEU A 108 3.82 5.26 20.34
N VAL A 109 2.94 6.24 20.47
CA VAL A 109 3.02 7.51 19.73
C VAL A 109 4.29 8.28 20.13
N GLY A 110 4.65 8.29 21.41
CA GLY A 110 5.90 8.87 21.90
C GLY A 110 7.17 8.20 21.35
N ALA A 111 7.07 6.94 20.89
CA ALA A 111 8.12 6.22 20.18
C ALA A 111 8.10 6.45 18.65
N GLY A 112 7.19 7.29 18.14
CA GLY A 112 7.04 7.59 16.71
C GLY A 112 6.21 6.57 15.93
N ILE A 113 5.48 5.69 16.61
CA ILE A 113 4.67 4.65 15.96
C ILE A 113 3.30 5.23 15.61
N GLU A 114 2.85 5.02 14.37
CA GLU A 114 1.52 5.39 13.92
C GLU A 114 0.48 4.37 14.42
N VAL A 115 -0.37 4.78 15.36
CA VAL A 115 -1.36 3.92 16.00
C VAL A 115 -2.78 4.43 15.76
N LEU A 116 -3.65 3.56 15.27
CA LEU A 116 -5.10 3.77 15.33
C LEU A 116 -5.62 3.21 16.65
N TRP A 117 -6.11 4.07 17.53
CA TRP A 117 -6.71 3.66 18.80
C TRP A 117 -8.22 3.51 18.67
N ASP A 118 -8.73 2.31 18.97
CA ASP A 118 -10.14 1.99 19.04
C ASP A 118 -10.62 1.99 20.51
N ASP A 119 -10.97 3.18 20.99
CA ASP A 119 -11.51 3.49 22.31
C ASP A 119 -13.04 3.46 22.36
N ARG A 120 -13.71 3.06 21.27
CA ARG A 120 -15.16 3.08 21.15
C ARG A 120 -15.84 2.18 22.20
N GLU A 121 -17.02 2.59 22.67
CA GLU A 121 -17.88 1.77 23.55
C GLU A 121 -18.66 0.72 22.76
N GLU A 122 -17.92 -0.17 22.08
CA GLU A 122 -18.45 -1.23 21.23
C GLU A 122 -18.03 -2.62 21.71
N SER A 123 -18.79 -3.64 21.31
CA SER A 123 -18.44 -5.02 21.66
C SER A 123 -17.11 -5.45 21.02
N ALA A 124 -16.36 -6.32 21.71
CA ALA A 124 -15.09 -6.84 21.19
C ALA A 124 -15.23 -7.48 19.80
N GLY A 125 -16.35 -8.16 19.54
CA GLY A 125 -16.63 -8.75 18.23
C GLY A 125 -16.75 -7.71 17.11
N VAL A 126 -17.41 -6.58 17.37
CA VAL A 126 -17.53 -5.47 16.42
C VAL A 126 -16.17 -4.84 16.17
N LYS A 127 -15.41 -4.53 17.25
CA LYS A 127 -14.05 -3.99 17.11
C LYS A 127 -13.14 -4.90 16.28
N PHE A 128 -13.16 -6.22 16.54
CA PHE A 128 -12.33 -7.16 15.80
C PHE A 128 -12.74 -7.30 14.33
N ALA A 129 -14.04 -7.23 14.02
CA ALA A 129 -14.51 -7.20 12.63
C ALA A 129 -14.03 -5.94 11.90
N ASP A 130 -14.08 -4.78 12.56
CA ASP A 130 -13.59 -3.52 11.99
C ASP A 130 -12.07 -3.54 11.80
N VAL A 131 -11.31 -4.08 12.75
CA VAL A 131 -9.85 -4.26 12.63
C VAL A 131 -9.51 -5.13 11.42
N ASP A 132 -10.20 -6.26 11.27
CA ASP A 132 -9.98 -7.18 10.15
C ASP A 132 -10.37 -6.52 8.82
N LEU A 133 -11.43 -5.70 8.79
CA LEU A 133 -11.88 -4.96 7.61
C LEU A 133 -10.90 -3.86 7.19
N ILE A 134 -10.47 -3.02 8.14
CA ILE A 134 -9.56 -1.88 7.93
C ILE A 134 -8.17 -2.38 7.49
N GLY A 135 -7.70 -3.49 8.05
CA GLY A 135 -6.54 -4.20 7.52
C GLY A 135 -5.18 -3.70 7.96
N ILE A 136 -5.10 -2.95 9.06
CA ILE A 136 -3.82 -2.45 9.61
C ILE A 136 -2.91 -3.64 9.96
N PRO A 137 -1.62 -3.63 9.58
CA PRO A 137 -0.74 -4.80 9.64
C PRO A 137 -0.64 -5.46 11.02
N VAL A 138 -0.65 -4.68 12.10
CA VAL A 138 -0.54 -5.18 13.47
C VAL A 138 -1.76 -4.80 14.29
N ARG A 139 -2.37 -5.79 14.94
CA ARG A 139 -3.39 -5.60 15.96
C ARG A 139 -2.77 -5.76 17.34
N LEU A 140 -3.03 -4.79 18.19
CA LEU A 140 -2.67 -4.78 19.60
C LEU A 140 -3.95 -4.82 20.42
N VAL A 141 -4.08 -5.75 21.38
CA VAL A 141 -5.26 -5.81 22.26
C VAL A 141 -4.83 -5.64 23.71
N VAL A 142 -5.51 -4.73 24.41
CA VAL A 142 -5.41 -4.55 25.86
C VAL A 142 -6.72 -4.96 26.50
N SER A 143 -6.63 -5.81 27.52
CA SER A 143 -7.80 -6.22 28.30
C SER A 143 -7.39 -6.50 29.75
N ALA A 144 -8.36 -6.58 30.66
CA ALA A 144 -8.10 -6.94 32.05
C ALA A 144 -7.36 -8.28 32.22
N LYS A 145 -7.45 -9.17 31.21
CA LYS A 145 -6.79 -10.49 31.22
C LYS A 145 -5.31 -10.44 30.83
N THR A 146 -4.83 -9.37 30.22
CA THR A 146 -3.43 -9.30 29.76
C THR A 146 -2.46 -8.93 30.88
N GLY A 147 -2.94 -8.48 32.05
CA GLY A 147 -2.10 -8.25 33.23
C GLY A 147 -0.96 -7.26 32.98
N GLY A 148 -1.19 -6.23 32.16
CA GLY A 148 -0.19 -5.23 31.79
C GLY A 148 0.67 -5.59 30.56
N LYS A 149 0.44 -6.76 29.94
CA LYS A 149 0.98 -7.10 28.61
C LYS A 149 0.02 -6.70 27.50
N VAL A 150 0.47 -6.82 26.25
CA VAL A 150 -0.31 -6.55 25.04
C VAL A 150 -0.41 -7.83 24.23
N GLU A 151 -1.61 -8.21 23.80
CA GLU A 151 -1.77 -9.25 22.80
C GLU A 151 -1.41 -8.68 21.43
N TRP A 152 -0.37 -9.23 20.82
CA TRP A 152 0.11 -8.88 19.49
C TRP A 152 -0.39 -9.91 18.48
N LYS A 153 -0.88 -9.43 17.35
CA LYS A 153 -1.28 -10.26 16.22
C LYS A 153 -1.01 -9.55 14.90
N LYS A 154 -0.42 -10.24 13.92
CA LYS A 154 -0.35 -9.75 12.53
C LYS A 154 -1.68 -9.97 11.80
N ARG A 155 -2.09 -9.04 10.94
CA ARG A 155 -3.35 -9.09 10.18
C ARG A 155 -3.50 -10.35 9.33
N ASP A 156 -2.40 -10.84 8.78
CA ASP A 156 -2.34 -12.03 7.93
C ASP A 156 -2.04 -13.34 8.69
N SER A 157 -1.88 -13.28 10.02
CA SER A 157 -1.55 -14.44 10.86
C SER A 157 -2.73 -14.90 11.70
N SER A 158 -2.80 -16.20 11.99
CA SER A 158 -3.68 -16.78 13.00
C SER A 158 -3.08 -16.79 14.40
N GLU A 159 -1.78 -16.54 14.52
CA GLU A 159 -1.04 -16.63 15.78
C GLU A 159 -1.16 -15.33 16.60
N THR A 160 -1.28 -15.51 17.92
CA THR A 160 -1.34 -14.42 18.90
C THR A 160 -0.26 -14.59 19.94
N GLU A 161 0.45 -13.52 20.26
CA GLU A 161 1.52 -13.51 21.27
C GLU A 161 1.21 -12.51 22.38
N LEU A 162 1.50 -12.86 23.64
CA LEU A 162 1.47 -11.91 24.76
C LEU A 162 2.87 -11.31 24.96
N VAL A 163 3.05 -10.05 24.58
CA VAL A 163 4.33 -9.34 24.61
C VAL A 163 4.30 -8.14 25.56
N SER A 164 5.47 -7.70 26.02
CA SER A 164 5.58 -6.45 26.78
C SER A 164 5.54 -5.24 25.84
N ILE A 165 5.26 -4.07 26.38
CA ILE A 165 5.19 -2.82 25.59
C ILE A 165 6.54 -2.51 24.93
N GLU A 166 7.64 -2.79 25.63
CA GLU A 166 8.99 -2.59 25.11
C GLU A 166 9.28 -3.47 23.90
N GLU A 167 8.78 -4.71 23.89
CA GLU A 167 8.88 -5.62 22.75
C GLU A 167 7.99 -5.17 21.59
N VAL A 168 6.78 -4.64 21.85
CA VAL A 168 5.93 -4.02 20.82
C VAL A 168 6.68 -2.89 20.11
N ILE A 169 7.27 -1.98 20.88
CA ILE A 169 8.03 -0.83 20.34
C ILE A 169 9.20 -1.34 19.51
N LYS A 170 9.99 -2.29 20.02
CA LYS A 170 11.13 -2.86 19.31
C LYS A 170 10.76 -3.53 17.98
N ARG A 171 9.55 -4.11 17.87
CA ARG A 171 9.09 -4.76 16.64
C ARG A 171 8.54 -3.80 15.59
N LEU A 172 8.11 -2.60 16.00
CA LEU A 172 7.48 -1.60 15.11
C LEU A 172 8.40 -0.45 14.70
N VAL A 173 9.57 -0.34 15.35
CA VAL A 173 10.62 0.66 15.07
C VAL A 173 11.70 0.08 14.17
#